data_AF-A0A929CE73-F1
#
_entry.id   AF-A0A929CE73-F1
#
_cell.length_a   1.000
_cell.length_b   1.000
_cell.length_c   1.000
_cell.angle_alpha   90.00
_cell.angle_beta   90.00
_cell.angle_gamma   90.00
#
_symmetry.space_group_name_H-M   'P 1'
#
loop_
_entity.id
_entity.type
_entity.pdbx_description
1 polymer ?
#
loop_
_entity_poly.entity_id
_entity_poly.type
_entity_poly.pdbx_seq_one_letter_code
_entity_poly.pdbx_strand_id
1 'polypeptide(L)'
;MVIRIIFSIVILFLALLPSASQDIIQKYSGEKIEVLIVDISPGVIKYRKFDQQQGPIFSIAREQVEKIIYENGKITTFEQKEIAEKSFKNEQETNQAKPSPTFGWHIGFGASDLYGDILGSKIQLASAIGVSFTLPVGRNNTFMLEADVLSLGCSFEDMDITFDDGTRLVITDANEDLGYLGLLIMDRFFFNANRNYFIEGGVYGSFLVNASTAGNAEITDTSGMVTSGAFEDDLLDLYKSYDFGIALGLGGRIPLDKKGKWHLTAGARFYYGLTNIADISFPGFEDYSESNIYGLIFVGVDIPTKSSK
;
A
#
# COMPACT_ATOMS: atom_id res chain seq x y z
N MET A 1 89.92 -17.90 23.00
CA MET A 1 89.11 -16.82 22.38
C MET A 1 87.91 -17.37 21.61
N VAL A 2 88.08 -18.42 20.80
CA VAL A 2 87.02 -19.06 19.99
C VAL A 2 85.82 -19.58 20.80
N ILE A 3 86.03 -20.20 21.98
CA ILE A 3 84.94 -20.71 22.84
C ILE A 3 84.02 -19.62 23.40
N ARG A 4 84.52 -18.40 23.66
CA ARG A 4 83.70 -17.27 24.13
C ARG A 4 82.80 -16.72 23.02
N ILE A 5 83.29 -16.70 21.78
CA ILE A 5 82.54 -16.23 20.61
C ILE A 5 81.42 -17.22 20.25
N ILE A 6 81.69 -18.54 20.33
CA ILE A 6 80.67 -19.57 20.10
C ILE A 6 79.53 -19.45 21.13
N PHE A 7 79.86 -19.23 22.41
CA PHE A 7 78.85 -19.09 23.47
C PHE A 7 77.97 -17.83 23.26
N SER A 8 78.56 -16.72 22.81
CA SER A 8 77.81 -15.50 22.48
C SER A 8 76.90 -15.66 21.26
N ILE A 9 77.31 -16.44 20.24
CA ILE A 9 76.48 -16.70 19.05
C ILE A 9 75.30 -17.63 19.39
N VAL A 10 75.49 -18.62 20.28
CA VAL A 10 74.41 -19.52 20.73
C VAL A 10 73.35 -18.76 21.53
N ILE A 11 73.75 -17.83 22.40
CA ILE A 11 72.81 -16.98 23.16
C ILE A 11 72.04 -16.04 22.22
N LEU A 12 72.68 -15.50 21.18
CA LEU A 12 72.02 -14.66 20.18
C LEU A 12 71.01 -15.47 19.34
N PHE A 13 71.27 -16.75 19.07
CA PHE A 13 70.35 -17.62 18.35
C PHE A 13 69.17 -18.08 19.21
N LEU A 14 69.35 -18.27 20.52
CA LEU A 14 68.25 -18.58 21.45
C LEU A 14 67.27 -17.42 21.64
N ALA A 15 67.74 -16.17 21.49
CA ALA A 15 66.89 -14.97 21.57
C ALA A 15 66.01 -14.74 20.32
N LEU A 16 66.23 -15.51 19.24
CA LEU A 16 65.45 -15.45 18.00
C LEU A 16 64.29 -16.48 17.97
N LEU A 17 64.08 -17.24 19.05
CA LEU A 17 62.90 -18.10 19.14
C LEU A 17 61.64 -17.21 19.18
N PRO A 18 60.66 -17.42 18.30
CA PRO A 18 59.41 -16.68 18.35
C PRO A 18 58.75 -16.94 19.72
N SER A 19 58.51 -15.86 20.46
CA SER A 19 57.67 -15.89 21.65
C SER A 19 56.28 -16.28 21.21
N ALA A 20 55.91 -17.55 21.38
CA ALA A 20 54.54 -18.00 21.16
C ALA A 20 53.64 -17.30 22.17
N SER A 21 53.06 -16.17 21.76
CA SER A 21 52.01 -15.51 22.51
C SER A 21 50.69 -15.80 21.81
N GLN A 22 49.76 -16.40 22.52
CA GLN A 22 48.41 -16.63 22.05
C GLN A 22 47.57 -15.36 22.15
N ASP A 23 46.48 -15.29 21.36
CA ASP A 23 45.46 -14.27 21.57
C ASP A 23 44.70 -14.57 22.88
N ILE A 24 44.29 -13.53 23.59
CA ILE A 24 43.54 -13.63 24.84
C ILE A 24 42.25 -12.84 24.72
N ILE A 25 41.12 -13.52 24.86
CA ILE A 25 39.81 -12.91 25.08
C ILE A 25 39.65 -12.70 26.58
N GLN A 26 39.51 -11.45 27.02
CA GLN A 26 39.15 -11.11 28.40
C GLN A 26 37.66 -10.74 28.45
N LYS A 27 36.90 -11.45 29.28
CA LYS A 27 35.49 -11.15 29.53
C LYS A 27 35.34 -10.04 30.56
N TYR A 28 34.19 -9.36 30.57
CA TYR A 28 33.85 -8.44 31.67
C TYR A 28 33.74 -9.14 33.04
N SER A 29 33.53 -10.46 33.06
CA SER A 29 33.60 -11.25 34.31
C SER A 29 35.02 -11.40 34.87
N GLY A 30 36.05 -10.95 34.15
CA GLY A 30 37.46 -11.14 34.49
C GLY A 30 38.05 -12.47 34.01
N GLU A 31 37.23 -13.36 33.44
CA GLU A 31 37.69 -14.62 32.85
C GLU A 31 38.54 -14.35 31.60
N LYS A 32 39.68 -15.03 31.50
CA LYS A 32 40.59 -14.95 30.36
C LYS A 32 40.57 -16.29 29.62
N ILE A 33 40.39 -16.23 28.31
CA ILE A 33 40.41 -17.40 27.43
C ILE A 33 41.53 -17.22 26.42
N GLU A 34 42.44 -18.19 26.40
CA GLU A 34 43.50 -18.31 25.42
C GLU A 34 42.98 -18.94 24.14
N VAL A 35 43.10 -18.22 23.02
CA VAL A 35 42.39 -18.56 21.79
C VAL A 35 43.22 -18.29 20.54
N LEU A 36 42.73 -18.82 19.41
CA LEU A 36 43.04 -18.38 18.07
C LEU A 36 41.77 -17.81 17.45
N ILE A 37 41.77 -16.51 17.14
CA ILE A 37 40.58 -15.84 16.59
C ILE A 37 40.40 -16.25 15.13
N VAL A 38 39.17 -16.67 14.79
CA VAL A 38 38.79 -17.08 13.43
C VAL A 38 38.07 -15.95 12.70
N ASP A 39 37.12 -15.30 13.37
CA ASP A 39 36.34 -14.21 12.80
C ASP A 39 35.78 -13.28 13.89
N ILE A 40 35.69 -11.99 13.58
CA ILE A 40 35.08 -10.97 14.44
C ILE A 40 33.95 -10.32 13.66
N SER A 41 32.73 -10.81 13.89
CA SER A 41 31.51 -10.27 13.28
C SER A 41 30.80 -9.29 14.24
N PRO A 42 29.91 -8.40 13.75
CA PRO A 42 29.02 -7.63 14.60
C PRO A 42 28.17 -8.57 15.49
N GLY A 43 28.40 -8.53 16.80
CA GLY A 43 27.66 -9.31 17.81
C GLY A 43 28.30 -10.62 18.26
N VAL A 44 29.18 -11.25 17.47
CA VAL A 44 29.80 -12.54 17.83
C VAL A 44 31.27 -12.61 17.43
N ILE A 45 32.09 -13.20 18.30
CA ILE A 45 33.49 -13.52 18.03
C ILE A 45 33.61 -15.04 17.93
N LYS A 46 34.15 -15.53 16.81
CA LYS A 46 34.42 -16.95 16.58
C LYS A 46 35.89 -17.24 16.82
N TYR A 47 36.19 -18.29 17.57
CA TYR A 47 37.55 -18.63 17.98
C TYR A 47 37.74 -20.14 18.14
N ARG A 48 38.99 -20.60 18.12
CA ARG A 48 39.39 -21.94 18.57
C ARG A 48 40.17 -21.81 19.87
N LYS A 49 40.07 -22.79 20.78
CA LYS A 49 40.91 -22.77 21.98
C LYS A 49 42.36 -23.03 21.61
N PHE A 50 43.29 -22.37 22.29
CA PHE A 50 44.70 -22.47 21.95
C PHE A 50 45.28 -23.89 22.12
N ASP A 51 44.78 -24.65 23.10
CA ASP A 51 45.12 -26.06 23.34
C ASP A 51 44.53 -27.02 22.29
N GLN A 52 43.56 -26.56 21.49
CA GLN A 52 42.82 -27.34 20.50
C GLN A 52 42.77 -26.63 19.15
N GLN A 53 43.94 -26.34 18.57
CA GLN A 53 44.05 -25.57 17.31
C GLN A 53 43.34 -26.23 16.11
N GLN A 54 43.21 -27.56 16.10
CA GLN A 54 42.43 -28.31 15.11
C GLN A 54 41.01 -28.69 15.59
N GLY A 55 40.60 -28.24 16.78
CA GLY A 55 39.30 -28.53 17.41
C GLY A 55 38.15 -27.66 16.89
N PRO A 56 36.93 -27.78 17.44
CA PRO A 56 35.74 -27.06 16.95
C PRO A 56 35.87 -25.54 17.10
N ILE A 57 35.13 -24.80 16.26
CA ILE A 57 35.01 -23.34 16.38
C ILE A 57 33.97 -23.03 17.46
N PHE A 58 34.38 -22.28 18.47
CA PHE A 58 33.53 -21.75 19.52
C PHE A 58 33.08 -20.33 19.15
N SER A 59 31.95 -19.91 19.71
CA SER A 59 31.40 -18.57 19.57
C SER A 59 31.18 -17.94 20.93
N ILE A 60 31.59 -16.68 21.10
CA ILE A 60 31.27 -15.86 22.26
C ILE A 60 30.56 -14.59 21.82
N ALA A 61 29.52 -14.20 22.56
CA ALA A 61 28.82 -12.96 22.31
C ALA A 61 29.75 -11.77 22.60
N ARG A 62 29.83 -10.80 21.68
CA ARG A 62 30.74 -9.64 21.80
C ARG A 62 30.46 -8.82 23.05
N GLU A 63 29.21 -8.82 23.52
CA GLU A 63 28.78 -8.19 24.78
C GLU A 63 29.43 -8.76 26.03
N GLN A 64 29.95 -9.99 25.98
CA GLN A 64 30.62 -10.61 27.11
C GLN A 64 32.12 -10.30 27.14
N VAL A 65 32.67 -9.71 26.06
CA VAL A 65 34.10 -9.48 25.87
C VAL A 65 34.45 -8.04 26.21
N GLU A 66 35.32 -7.86 27.20
CA GLU A 66 35.86 -6.55 27.59
C GLU A 66 36.94 -6.11 26.60
N LYS A 67 37.88 -7.00 26.28
CA LYS A 67 38.95 -6.74 25.32
C LYS A 67 39.53 -8.03 24.74
N ILE A 68 40.18 -7.87 23.60
CA ILE A 68 41.03 -8.87 22.95
C ILE A 68 42.46 -8.37 22.99
N ILE A 69 43.37 -9.20 23.48
CA ILE A 69 44.82 -8.98 23.43
C ILE A 69 45.36 -9.93 22.37
N TYR A 70 45.87 -9.42 21.26
CA TYR A 70 46.41 -10.25 20.17
C TYR A 70 47.85 -10.67 20.45
N GLU A 71 48.33 -11.72 19.77
CA GLU A 71 49.72 -12.20 19.79
C GLU A 71 50.74 -11.06 19.62
N ASN A 72 50.45 -10.11 18.72
CA ASN A 72 51.32 -8.97 18.44
C ASN A 72 51.27 -7.84 19.50
N GLY A 73 50.58 -8.06 20.62
CA GLY A 73 50.40 -7.08 21.70
C GLY A 73 49.35 -6.00 21.42
N LYS A 74 48.68 -6.03 20.26
CA LYS A 74 47.57 -5.10 19.98
C LYS A 74 46.42 -5.40 20.92
N ILE A 75 45.78 -4.36 21.45
CA ILE A 75 44.59 -4.49 22.30
C ILE A 75 43.40 -3.87 21.58
N THR A 76 42.29 -4.61 21.49
CA THR A 76 40.99 -4.09 21.06
C THR A 76 40.03 -4.17 22.22
N THR A 77 39.67 -3.01 22.77
CA THR A 77 38.69 -2.89 23.85
C THR A 77 37.30 -2.69 23.24
N PHE A 78 36.30 -3.34 23.83
CA PHE A 78 34.90 -3.10 23.50
C PHE A 78 34.30 -2.30 24.65
N GLU A 79 33.65 -1.18 24.34
CA GLU A 79 32.93 -0.39 25.33
C GLU A 79 31.48 -0.88 25.41
N GLN A 80 30.97 -1.08 26.63
CA GLN A 80 29.58 -1.49 26.88
C GLN A 80 28.55 -0.48 26.30
N LYS A 81 28.99 0.76 26.02
CA LYS A 81 28.17 1.87 25.51
C LYS A 81 27.82 1.73 24.02
N GLU A 82 28.70 1.15 23.20
CA GLU A 82 28.46 0.94 21.75
C GLU A 82 27.37 -0.11 21.48
N ILE A 83 27.15 -1.02 22.43
CA ILE A 83 26.18 -2.12 22.29
C ILE A 83 24.79 -1.61 22.60
N ALA A 84 24.62 -0.79 23.65
CA ALA A 84 23.35 -0.14 23.95
C ALA A 84 22.85 0.74 22.79
N GLU A 85 23.71 1.51 22.12
CA GLU A 85 23.25 2.35 21.00
C GLU A 85 22.85 1.54 19.75
N LYS A 86 23.42 0.34 19.54
CA LYS A 86 23.07 -0.54 18.42
C LYS A 86 21.88 -1.45 18.73
N SER A 87 21.72 -1.93 19.96
CA SER A 87 20.51 -2.65 20.38
C SER A 87 19.31 -1.71 20.49
N PHE A 88 19.47 -0.47 20.94
CA PHE A 88 18.40 0.54 20.88
C PHE A 88 18.00 0.88 19.44
N LYS A 89 18.93 0.94 18.47
CA LYS A 89 18.57 1.14 17.05
C LYS A 89 17.90 -0.09 16.43
N ASN A 90 18.39 -1.31 16.72
CA ASN A 90 17.79 -2.53 16.20
C ASN A 90 16.41 -2.81 16.82
N GLU A 91 16.18 -2.49 18.10
CA GLU A 91 14.86 -2.57 18.75
C GLU A 91 13.94 -1.41 18.34
N GLN A 92 14.47 -0.23 17.97
CA GLN A 92 13.65 0.84 17.40
C GLN A 92 13.22 0.55 15.95
N GLU A 93 14.00 -0.20 15.16
CA GLU A 93 13.59 -0.67 13.83
C GLU A 93 12.68 -1.92 13.87
N THR A 94 12.74 -2.74 14.93
CA THR A 94 11.82 -3.89 15.11
C THR A 94 10.56 -3.59 15.94
N ASN A 95 10.43 -2.41 16.56
CA ASN A 95 9.21 -1.95 17.23
C ASN A 95 8.23 -1.20 16.31
N GLN A 96 8.23 -1.45 15.00
CA GLN A 96 7.05 -1.13 14.20
C GLN A 96 5.97 -2.16 14.54
N ALA A 97 4.98 -1.74 15.33
CA ALA A 97 3.84 -2.57 15.68
C ALA A 97 3.29 -3.26 14.42
N LYS A 98 3.22 -4.60 14.44
CA LYS A 98 2.69 -5.37 13.32
C LYS A 98 1.32 -4.79 12.94
N PRO A 99 1.08 -4.46 11.65
CA PRO A 99 -0.16 -3.82 11.27
C PRO A 99 -1.34 -4.70 11.64
N SER A 100 -2.38 -4.07 12.20
CA SER A 100 -3.62 -4.73 12.60
C SER A 100 -4.73 -4.51 11.58
N PRO A 101 -5.76 -5.37 11.55
CA PRO A 101 -6.96 -5.10 10.77
C PRO A 101 -7.62 -3.78 11.17
N THR A 102 -8.25 -3.10 10.22
CA THR A 102 -8.99 -1.84 10.43
C THR A 102 -10.39 -1.92 9.82
N PHE A 103 -11.33 -1.22 10.45
CA PHE A 103 -12.60 -0.82 9.84
C PHE A 103 -12.50 0.64 9.43
N GLY A 104 -12.85 0.93 8.19
CA GLY A 104 -12.86 2.27 7.64
C GLY A 104 -14.27 2.72 7.27
N TRP A 105 -14.46 4.02 7.21
CA TRP A 105 -15.53 4.62 6.43
C TRP A 105 -14.93 5.74 5.58
N HIS A 106 -15.54 6.03 4.44
CA HIS A 106 -15.10 7.11 3.56
C HIS A 106 -16.28 7.79 2.89
N ILE A 107 -16.03 9.02 2.45
CA ILE A 107 -16.88 9.75 1.50
C ILE A 107 -16.02 10.13 0.30
N GLY A 108 -16.61 10.10 -0.89
CA GLY A 108 -15.93 10.38 -2.14
C GLY A 108 -16.77 11.24 -3.06
N PHE A 109 -16.08 12.09 -3.83
CA PHE A 109 -16.67 12.88 -4.89
C PHE A 109 -15.74 12.85 -6.10
N GLY A 110 -16.30 12.95 -7.29
CA GLY A 110 -15.50 13.04 -8.49
C GLY A 110 -16.34 13.16 -9.74
N ALA A 111 -15.97 12.41 -10.76
CA ALA A 111 -16.53 12.54 -12.09
C ALA A 111 -16.93 11.16 -12.61
N SER A 112 -18.11 11.04 -13.20
CA SER A 112 -18.56 9.85 -13.92
C SER A 112 -18.98 10.22 -15.33
N ASP A 113 -18.88 9.23 -16.21
CA ASP A 113 -19.40 9.26 -17.57
C ASP A 113 -19.76 7.82 -17.97
N LEU A 114 -20.40 7.69 -19.11
CA LEU A 114 -20.63 6.43 -19.80
C LEU A 114 -19.76 6.39 -21.06
N TYR A 115 -19.28 5.20 -21.43
CA TYR A 115 -18.52 4.99 -22.66
C TYR A 115 -19.06 3.80 -23.44
N GLY A 116 -18.82 3.78 -24.75
CA GLY A 116 -19.32 2.75 -25.66
C GLY A 116 -20.01 3.40 -26.85
N ASP A 117 -21.21 2.93 -27.15
CA ASP A 117 -22.06 3.41 -28.25
C ASP A 117 -22.95 4.60 -27.87
N ILE A 118 -22.92 5.02 -26.61
CA ILE A 118 -23.60 6.22 -26.13
C ILE A 118 -23.09 7.47 -26.86
N LEU A 119 -24.01 8.31 -27.34
CA LEU A 119 -23.70 9.51 -28.09
C LEU A 119 -23.97 10.77 -27.26
N GLY A 120 -23.04 11.72 -27.34
CA GLY A 120 -23.19 13.02 -26.70
C GLY A 120 -23.12 12.99 -25.17
N SER A 121 -22.60 11.91 -24.57
CA SER A 121 -22.39 11.89 -23.11
C SER A 121 -21.32 12.91 -22.69
N LYS A 122 -21.51 13.43 -21.48
CA LYS A 122 -20.64 14.39 -20.83
C LYS A 122 -20.48 13.98 -19.37
N ILE A 123 -19.29 14.29 -18.86
CA ILE A 123 -18.95 14.07 -17.45
C ILE A 123 -19.97 14.76 -16.52
N GLN A 124 -20.46 13.99 -15.54
CA GLN A 124 -21.28 14.46 -14.43
C GLN A 124 -20.57 14.22 -13.09
N LEU A 125 -21.04 14.90 -12.03
CA LEU A 125 -20.54 14.68 -10.67
C LEU A 125 -20.87 13.26 -10.19
N ALA A 126 -19.83 12.54 -9.76
CA ALA A 126 -19.97 11.27 -9.07
C ALA A 126 -19.86 11.46 -7.56
N SER A 127 -20.56 10.63 -6.78
CA SER A 127 -20.41 10.60 -5.32
C SER A 127 -20.47 9.19 -4.74
N ALA A 128 -19.82 9.02 -3.59
CA ALA A 128 -19.71 7.75 -2.88
C ALA A 128 -19.74 7.94 -1.37
N ILE A 129 -20.40 7.02 -0.67
CA ILE A 129 -20.22 6.80 0.77
C ILE A 129 -19.98 5.32 1.01
N GLY A 130 -18.93 5.02 1.75
CA GLY A 130 -18.43 3.66 1.84
C GLY A 130 -18.01 3.24 3.22
N VAL A 131 -18.05 1.93 3.46
CA VAL A 131 -17.45 1.26 4.62
C VAL A 131 -16.49 0.19 4.16
N SER A 132 -15.36 0.07 4.84
CA SER A 132 -14.32 -0.87 4.46
C SER A 132 -13.83 -1.71 5.63
N PHE A 133 -13.39 -2.92 5.31
CA PHE A 133 -12.65 -3.78 6.20
C PHE A 133 -11.33 -4.16 5.55
N THR A 134 -10.26 -4.02 6.33
CA THR A 134 -8.91 -4.02 5.82
C THR A 134 -8.07 -5.02 6.62
N LEU A 135 -7.43 -5.96 5.93
CA LEU A 135 -6.65 -7.07 6.47
C LEU A 135 -5.18 -6.98 6.02
N PRO A 136 -4.23 -6.72 6.92
CA PRO A 136 -2.80 -6.81 6.60
C PRO A 136 -2.40 -8.27 6.31
N VAL A 137 -1.98 -8.54 5.08
CA VAL A 137 -1.53 -9.88 4.63
C VAL A 137 0.00 -10.00 4.66
N GLY A 138 0.71 -8.87 4.68
CA GLY A 138 2.16 -8.84 4.77
C GLY A 138 2.70 -7.56 5.39
N ARG A 139 4.00 -7.31 5.21
CA ARG A 139 4.65 -6.08 5.68
C ARG A 139 4.11 -4.84 4.95
N ASN A 140 3.93 -4.98 3.64
CA ASN A 140 3.57 -3.87 2.74
C ASN A 140 2.17 -4.01 2.16
N ASN A 141 1.54 -5.19 2.25
CA ASN A 141 0.29 -5.47 1.55
C ASN A 141 -0.87 -5.59 2.51
N THR A 142 -2.02 -5.14 2.04
CA THR A 142 -3.26 -5.16 2.77
C THR A 142 -4.38 -5.46 1.79
N PHE A 143 -5.12 -6.51 2.09
CA PHE A 143 -6.36 -6.82 1.41
C PHE A 143 -7.48 -5.94 1.97
N MET A 144 -8.33 -5.42 1.10
CA MET A 144 -9.45 -4.58 1.48
C MET A 144 -10.73 -5.07 0.82
N LEU A 145 -11.77 -5.18 1.63
CA LEU A 145 -13.15 -5.38 1.21
C LEU A 145 -13.92 -4.10 1.53
N GLU A 146 -14.63 -3.54 0.57
CA GLU A 146 -15.35 -2.28 0.72
C GLU A 146 -16.74 -2.37 0.10
N ALA A 147 -17.70 -1.71 0.73
CA ALA A 147 -19.08 -1.62 0.28
C ALA A 147 -19.49 -0.15 0.21
N ASP A 148 -19.97 0.27 -0.96
CA ASP A 148 -20.24 1.66 -1.29
C ASP A 148 -21.70 1.86 -1.72
N VAL A 149 -22.30 2.97 -1.31
CA VAL A 149 -23.46 3.54 -1.98
C VAL A 149 -22.94 4.63 -2.91
N LEU A 150 -23.23 4.49 -4.21
CA LEU A 150 -22.70 5.30 -5.29
C LEU A 150 -23.85 6.01 -6.02
N SER A 151 -23.63 7.25 -6.43
CA SER A 151 -24.42 7.93 -7.46
C SER A 151 -23.46 8.32 -8.57
N LEU A 152 -23.71 7.75 -9.74
CA LEU A 152 -22.95 7.87 -10.99
C LEU A 152 -23.91 8.35 -12.08
N GLY A 153 -23.41 8.45 -13.31
CA GLY A 153 -24.21 8.82 -14.47
C GLY A 153 -23.47 9.78 -15.37
N CYS A 154 -24.20 10.40 -16.28
CA CYS A 154 -23.66 11.35 -17.25
C CYS A 154 -24.71 12.40 -17.64
N SER A 155 -24.22 13.56 -18.07
CA SER A 155 -25.03 14.57 -18.74
C SER A 155 -25.02 14.33 -20.25
N PHE A 156 -25.98 14.88 -20.99
CA PHE A 156 -26.03 14.76 -22.44
C PHE A 156 -25.82 16.11 -23.15
N GLU A 157 -25.36 16.06 -24.39
CA GLU A 157 -25.44 17.17 -25.33
C GLU A 157 -26.89 17.53 -25.61
N ASP A 158 -27.15 18.84 -25.78
CA ASP A 158 -28.46 19.30 -26.18
C ASP A 158 -28.82 18.65 -27.53
N MET A 159 -30.00 18.05 -27.57
CA MET A 159 -30.48 17.32 -28.73
C MET A 159 -31.53 18.16 -29.43
N ASP A 160 -31.41 18.34 -30.75
CA ASP A 160 -32.35 19.10 -31.57
C ASP A 160 -32.75 18.24 -32.78
N ILE A 161 -33.96 17.70 -32.72
CA ILE A 161 -34.52 16.81 -33.75
C ILE A 161 -35.64 17.55 -34.45
N THR A 162 -35.59 17.57 -35.78
CA THR A 162 -36.71 17.99 -36.62
C THR A 162 -37.30 16.77 -37.34
N PHE A 163 -38.57 16.51 -37.11
CA PHE A 163 -39.32 15.41 -37.74
C PHE A 163 -39.76 15.78 -39.15
N ASP A 164 -40.07 14.77 -39.97
CA ASP A 164 -40.50 14.95 -41.37
C ASP A 164 -41.78 15.81 -41.52
N ASP A 165 -42.63 15.83 -40.50
CA ASP A 165 -43.84 16.64 -40.47
C ASP A 165 -43.59 18.13 -40.16
N GLY A 166 -42.35 18.50 -39.82
CA GLY A 166 -41.93 19.85 -39.45
C GLY A 166 -42.00 20.15 -37.96
N THR A 167 -42.43 19.20 -37.13
CA THR A 167 -42.33 19.30 -35.67
C THR A 167 -40.87 19.29 -35.25
N ARG A 168 -40.49 20.12 -34.27
CA ARG A 168 -39.13 20.18 -33.71
C ARG A 168 -39.16 19.83 -32.23
N LEU A 169 -38.29 18.93 -31.79
CA LEU A 169 -38.07 18.56 -30.39
C LEU A 169 -36.65 18.99 -30.00
N VAL A 170 -36.56 19.80 -28.96
CA VAL A 170 -35.29 20.18 -28.34
C VAL A 170 -35.25 19.64 -26.92
N ILE A 171 -34.22 18.89 -26.58
CA ILE A 171 -33.94 18.41 -25.22
C ILE A 171 -32.67 19.13 -24.74
N THR A 172 -32.75 19.78 -23.58
CA THR A 172 -31.62 20.47 -22.94
C THR A 172 -31.45 20.03 -21.51
N ASP A 173 -30.22 20.17 -20.99
CA ASP A 173 -29.87 19.85 -19.60
C ASP A 173 -30.27 18.42 -19.18
N ALA A 174 -30.30 17.48 -20.12
CA ALA A 174 -30.59 16.09 -19.82
C ALA A 174 -29.43 15.45 -19.05
N ASN A 175 -29.74 14.84 -17.91
CA ASN A 175 -28.80 14.12 -17.06
C ASN A 175 -29.38 12.78 -16.64
N GLU A 176 -28.53 11.77 -16.57
CA GLU A 176 -28.83 10.47 -16.01
C GLU A 176 -28.18 10.30 -14.64
N ASP A 177 -28.93 9.77 -13.68
CA ASP A 177 -28.43 9.40 -12.35
C ASP A 177 -28.62 7.89 -12.16
N LEU A 178 -27.49 7.19 -12.05
CA LEU A 178 -27.39 5.77 -11.81
C LEU A 178 -26.90 5.52 -10.38
N GLY A 179 -27.82 5.06 -9.53
CA GLY A 179 -27.56 4.69 -8.15
C GLY A 179 -27.11 3.24 -8.05
N TYR A 180 -25.98 2.99 -7.39
CA TYR A 180 -25.44 1.63 -7.20
C TYR A 180 -25.13 1.31 -5.73
N LEU A 181 -25.31 0.03 -5.38
CA LEU A 181 -24.65 -0.60 -4.24
C LEU A 181 -23.40 -1.36 -4.73
N GLY A 182 -22.22 -0.78 -4.51
CA GLY A 182 -20.93 -1.33 -4.94
C GLY A 182 -20.29 -2.24 -3.89
N LEU A 183 -19.59 -3.27 -4.37
CA LEU A 183 -18.68 -4.11 -3.59
C LEU A 183 -17.31 -4.13 -4.27
N LEU A 184 -16.27 -3.75 -3.53
CA LEU A 184 -14.91 -3.66 -4.04
C LEU A 184 -14.02 -4.63 -3.28
N ILE A 185 -13.14 -5.29 -4.02
CA ILE A 185 -12.10 -6.17 -3.50
C ILE A 185 -10.77 -5.67 -4.03
N MET A 186 -9.92 -5.14 -3.16
CA MET A 186 -8.65 -4.51 -3.56
C MET A 186 -7.46 -5.03 -2.78
N ASP A 187 -6.30 -5.09 -3.44
CA ASP A 187 -5.01 -5.15 -2.76
C ASP A 187 -4.41 -3.74 -2.69
N ARG A 188 -3.93 -3.37 -1.50
CA ARG A 188 -3.31 -2.08 -1.20
C ARG A 188 -1.84 -2.30 -0.87
N PHE A 189 -0.97 -1.88 -1.78
CA PHE A 189 0.48 -1.94 -1.63
C PHE A 189 1.01 -0.63 -1.07
N PHE A 190 1.70 -0.71 0.07
CA PHE A 190 2.35 0.43 0.71
C PHE A 190 3.83 0.47 0.34
N PHE A 191 4.29 1.59 -0.23
CA PHE A 191 5.67 1.72 -0.71
C PHE A 191 6.63 2.37 0.29
N ASN A 192 6.15 2.79 1.47
CA ASN A 192 6.98 3.29 2.56
C ASN A 192 6.85 2.46 3.83
N ALA A 193 7.92 2.42 4.64
CA ALA A 193 7.97 1.61 5.87
C ALA A 193 6.87 1.97 6.88
N ASN A 194 6.54 3.26 7.00
CA ASN A 194 5.47 3.74 7.88
C ASN A 194 4.08 3.44 7.32
N ARG A 195 3.99 2.92 6.09
CA ARG A 195 2.76 2.62 5.39
C ARG A 195 1.85 3.85 5.29
N ASN A 196 2.39 5.03 5.05
CA ASN A 196 1.59 6.26 4.90
C ASN A 196 1.14 6.50 3.46
N TYR A 197 1.73 5.83 2.48
CA TYR A 197 1.38 6.03 1.08
C TYR A 197 1.19 4.68 0.41
N PHE A 198 0.17 4.60 -0.44
CA PHE A 198 -0.21 3.37 -1.10
C PHE A 198 -0.61 3.59 -2.54
N ILE A 199 -0.45 2.52 -3.30
CA ILE A 199 -1.20 2.26 -4.53
C ILE A 199 -2.15 1.10 -4.24
N GLU A 200 -3.30 1.07 -4.89
CA GLU A 200 -4.27 -0.01 -4.75
C GLU A 200 -4.85 -0.39 -6.09
N GLY A 201 -5.26 -1.64 -6.21
CA GLY A 201 -5.85 -2.17 -7.41
C GLY A 201 -6.69 -3.39 -7.12
N GLY A 202 -7.76 -3.56 -7.88
CA GLY A 202 -8.71 -4.63 -7.64
C GLY A 202 -9.85 -4.67 -8.62
N VAL A 203 -10.87 -5.43 -8.22
CA VAL A 203 -12.11 -5.59 -8.98
C VAL A 203 -13.27 -5.02 -8.17
N TYR A 204 -14.31 -4.60 -8.87
CA TYR A 204 -15.57 -4.23 -8.27
C TYR A 204 -16.73 -4.94 -8.95
N GLY A 205 -17.80 -5.14 -8.18
CA GLY A 205 -19.10 -5.54 -8.67
C GLY A 205 -20.16 -4.69 -7.99
N SER A 206 -21.06 -4.12 -8.76
CA SER A 206 -22.08 -3.18 -8.29
C SER A 206 -23.47 -3.63 -8.71
N PHE A 207 -24.45 -3.41 -7.84
CA PHE A 207 -25.86 -3.67 -8.11
C PHE A 207 -26.59 -2.35 -8.34
N LEU A 208 -27.26 -2.21 -9.47
CA LEU A 208 -28.08 -1.04 -9.78
C LEU A 208 -29.29 -1.03 -8.84
N VAL A 209 -29.53 0.10 -8.18
CA VAL A 209 -30.65 0.28 -7.26
C VAL A 209 -31.60 1.39 -7.71
N ASN A 210 -31.12 2.32 -8.53
CA ASN A 210 -31.89 3.42 -9.11
C ASN A 210 -31.30 3.78 -10.46
N ALA A 211 -32.15 4.09 -11.44
CA ALA A 211 -31.73 4.70 -12.69
C ALA A 211 -32.81 5.69 -13.12
N SER A 212 -32.45 6.95 -13.35
CA SER A 212 -33.41 7.97 -13.76
C SER A 212 -32.77 8.98 -14.69
N THR A 213 -33.56 9.59 -15.56
CA THR A 213 -33.16 10.73 -16.38
C THR A 213 -34.03 11.93 -16.07
N ALA A 214 -33.46 13.13 -16.12
CA ALA A 214 -34.20 14.37 -15.97
C ALA A 214 -33.60 15.46 -16.86
N GLY A 215 -34.45 16.35 -17.37
CA GLY A 215 -34.05 17.46 -18.23
C GLY A 215 -35.21 18.37 -18.60
N ASN A 216 -35.00 19.20 -19.61
CA ASN A 216 -36.02 20.06 -20.18
C ASN A 216 -36.32 19.63 -21.62
N ALA A 217 -37.60 19.59 -21.98
CA ALA A 217 -38.05 19.33 -23.34
C ALA A 217 -38.84 20.53 -23.87
N GLU A 218 -38.57 20.91 -25.10
CA GLU A 218 -39.31 21.91 -25.87
C GLU A 218 -39.79 21.28 -27.18
N ILE A 219 -41.09 21.34 -27.43
CA ILE A 219 -41.73 20.88 -28.67
C ILE A 219 -42.28 22.08 -29.40
N THR A 220 -41.81 22.32 -30.61
CA THR A 220 -42.39 23.27 -31.56
C THR A 220 -43.22 22.50 -32.58
N ASP A 221 -44.54 22.73 -32.61
CA ASP A 221 -45.43 22.08 -33.57
C ASP A 221 -45.32 22.69 -34.98
N THR A 222 -46.02 22.09 -35.93
CA THR A 222 -46.05 22.55 -37.34
C THR A 222 -46.65 23.94 -37.54
N SER A 223 -47.36 24.47 -36.55
CA SER A 223 -47.92 25.83 -36.54
C SER A 223 -46.97 26.88 -35.93
N GLY A 224 -45.84 26.44 -35.38
CA GLY A 224 -44.88 27.27 -34.65
C GLY A 224 -45.26 27.50 -33.19
N MET A 225 -46.23 26.76 -32.64
CA MET A 225 -46.55 26.81 -31.22
C MET A 225 -45.51 26.03 -30.44
N VAL A 226 -44.96 26.66 -29.40
CA VAL A 226 -43.93 26.07 -28.54
C VAL A 226 -44.57 25.62 -27.22
N THR A 227 -44.35 24.37 -26.85
CA THR A 227 -44.68 23.81 -25.54
C THR A 227 -43.39 23.33 -24.88
N SER A 228 -43.12 23.78 -23.65
CA SER A 228 -41.93 23.35 -22.90
C SER A 228 -42.25 22.92 -21.49
N GLY A 229 -41.40 22.06 -20.93
CA GLY A 229 -41.52 21.55 -19.57
C GLY A 229 -40.32 20.72 -19.15
N ALA A 230 -40.16 20.58 -17.83
CA ALA A 230 -39.21 19.60 -17.29
C ALA A 230 -39.81 18.19 -17.41
N PHE A 231 -38.93 17.21 -17.62
CA PHE A 231 -39.28 15.79 -17.56
C PHE A 231 -38.38 15.06 -16.57
N GLU A 232 -38.89 13.97 -16.03
CA GLU A 232 -38.16 13.01 -15.20
C GLU A 232 -38.74 11.63 -15.49
N ASP A 233 -37.91 10.68 -15.91
CA ASP A 233 -38.30 9.32 -16.28
C ASP A 233 -37.42 8.29 -15.58
N ASP A 234 -38.02 7.15 -15.22
CA ASP A 234 -37.32 5.99 -14.66
C ASP A 234 -36.68 5.18 -15.80
N LEU A 235 -35.41 4.86 -15.64
CA LEU A 235 -34.60 4.12 -16.62
C LEU A 235 -34.24 2.71 -16.16
N LEU A 236 -34.76 2.21 -15.03
CA LEU A 236 -34.39 0.90 -14.50
C LEU A 236 -34.56 -0.24 -15.50
N ASP A 237 -35.59 -0.18 -16.36
CA ASP A 237 -35.85 -1.20 -17.39
C ASP A 237 -34.91 -1.10 -18.60
N LEU A 238 -34.13 -0.01 -18.73
CA LEU A 238 -33.14 0.17 -19.81
C LEU A 238 -31.74 -0.29 -19.40
N TYR A 239 -31.53 -0.61 -18.12
CA TYR A 239 -30.23 -0.96 -17.58
C TYR A 239 -30.22 -2.32 -16.89
N LYS A 240 -29.13 -3.07 -17.06
CA LYS A 240 -28.89 -4.31 -16.35
C LYS A 240 -28.67 -4.03 -14.87
N SER A 241 -29.12 -4.95 -14.03
CA SER A 241 -29.01 -4.80 -12.57
C SER A 241 -27.57 -4.94 -12.03
N TYR A 242 -26.58 -5.29 -12.86
CA TYR A 242 -25.21 -5.55 -12.43
C TYR A 242 -24.18 -4.83 -13.30
N ASP A 243 -23.14 -4.30 -12.67
CA ASP A 243 -21.95 -3.72 -13.30
C ASP A 243 -20.69 -4.34 -12.69
N PHE A 244 -19.76 -4.80 -13.51
CA PHE A 244 -18.47 -5.34 -13.06
C PHE A 244 -17.33 -4.62 -13.76
N GLY A 245 -16.27 -4.36 -13.00
CA GLY A 245 -15.10 -3.71 -13.56
C GLY A 245 -13.86 -3.82 -12.70
N ILE A 246 -12.89 -2.98 -13.03
CA ILE A 246 -11.62 -2.87 -12.31
C ILE A 246 -11.50 -1.48 -11.70
N ALA A 247 -10.78 -1.42 -10.58
CA ALA A 247 -10.46 -0.18 -9.90
C ALA A 247 -8.95 -0.09 -9.68
N LEU A 248 -8.40 1.11 -9.87
CA LEU A 248 -7.01 1.45 -9.58
C LEU A 248 -6.97 2.76 -8.81
N GLY A 249 -6.10 2.84 -7.80
CA GLY A 249 -6.03 4.03 -6.96
C GLY A 249 -4.66 4.27 -6.36
N LEU A 250 -4.51 5.47 -5.83
CA LEU A 250 -3.37 5.89 -5.04
C LEU A 250 -3.86 6.76 -3.90
N GLY A 251 -3.14 6.74 -2.79
CA GLY A 251 -3.54 7.53 -1.65
C GLY A 251 -2.49 7.59 -0.57
N GLY A 252 -2.85 8.35 0.45
CA GLY A 252 -2.07 8.51 1.66
C GLY A 252 -2.95 8.35 2.90
N ARG A 253 -2.29 8.06 4.01
CA ARG A 253 -2.90 8.06 5.33
C ARG A 253 -2.04 8.78 6.34
N ILE A 254 -2.69 9.53 7.21
CA ILE A 254 -2.07 10.37 8.24
C ILE A 254 -2.56 9.87 9.59
N PRO A 255 -1.66 9.50 10.53
CA PRO A 255 -2.07 9.13 11.87
C PRO A 255 -2.73 10.32 12.59
N LEU A 256 -3.90 10.11 13.17
CA LEU A 256 -4.68 11.13 13.89
C LEU A 256 -4.37 11.17 15.38
N ASP A 257 -3.88 10.08 15.96
CA ASP A 257 -3.57 9.97 17.38
C ASP A 257 -2.08 9.74 17.65
N LYS A 258 -1.64 10.08 18.86
CA LYS A 258 -0.23 9.94 19.28
C LYS A 258 0.27 8.48 19.25
N LYS A 259 -0.64 7.50 19.32
CA LYS A 259 -0.31 6.07 19.21
C LYS A 259 -0.36 5.57 17.76
N GLY A 260 -0.71 6.42 16.79
CA GLY A 260 -0.75 6.08 15.36
C GLY A 260 -1.73 4.94 15.03
N LYS A 261 -2.82 4.83 15.80
CA LYS A 261 -3.84 3.80 15.66
C LYS A 261 -4.91 4.23 14.65
N TRP A 262 -5.41 5.46 14.78
CA TRP A 262 -6.42 6.04 13.92
C TRP A 262 -5.74 6.71 12.74
N HIS A 263 -6.24 6.51 11.53
CA HIS A 263 -5.69 7.17 10.36
C HIS A 263 -6.78 7.91 9.60
N LEU A 264 -6.50 9.17 9.25
CA LEU A 264 -7.19 9.85 8.18
C LEU A 264 -6.62 9.35 6.87
N THR A 265 -7.44 8.78 6.01
CA THR A 265 -7.06 8.28 4.70
C THR A 265 -7.63 9.20 3.63
N ALA A 266 -6.83 9.52 2.62
CA ALA A 266 -7.24 10.28 1.45
C ALA A 266 -6.65 9.63 0.21
N GLY A 267 -7.41 9.58 -0.87
CA GLY A 267 -6.92 8.98 -2.11
C GLY A 267 -7.72 9.39 -3.34
N ALA A 268 -7.21 8.98 -4.48
CA ALA A 268 -7.88 9.06 -5.76
C ALA A 268 -7.99 7.65 -6.33
N ARG A 269 -9.17 7.30 -6.85
CA ARG A 269 -9.44 6.03 -7.55
C ARG A 269 -10.04 6.31 -8.90
N PHE A 270 -9.71 5.46 -9.84
CA PHE A 270 -10.28 5.39 -11.16
C PHE A 270 -10.88 4.00 -11.37
N TYR A 271 -12.06 3.98 -11.96
CA TYR A 271 -12.88 2.80 -12.17
C TYR A 271 -13.19 2.69 -13.66
N TYR A 272 -13.05 1.47 -14.15
CA TYR A 272 -13.32 1.13 -15.54
C TYR A 272 -14.25 -0.08 -15.57
N GLY A 273 -15.50 0.16 -15.95
CA GLY A 273 -16.52 -0.88 -16.16
C GLY A 273 -16.12 -1.76 -17.33
N LEU A 274 -16.31 -3.07 -17.18
CA LEU A 274 -15.97 -4.08 -18.17
C LEU A 274 -17.21 -4.79 -18.73
N THR A 275 -18.40 -4.41 -18.26
CA THR A 275 -19.66 -5.02 -18.65
C THR A 275 -20.56 -4.03 -19.34
N ASN A 276 -21.24 -4.50 -20.39
CA ASN A 276 -22.33 -3.75 -20.99
C ASN A 276 -23.48 -3.62 -19.99
N ILE A 277 -23.69 -2.39 -19.47
CA ILE A 277 -24.76 -2.09 -18.52
C ILE A 277 -26.09 -1.79 -19.20
N ALA A 278 -26.12 -1.51 -20.50
CA ALA A 278 -27.36 -1.30 -21.24
C ALA A 278 -28.13 -2.62 -21.42
N ASP A 279 -29.44 -2.57 -21.25
CA ASP A 279 -30.38 -3.67 -21.50
C ASP A 279 -31.39 -3.30 -22.60
N ILE A 280 -30.87 -2.77 -23.70
CA ILE A 280 -31.68 -2.31 -24.83
C ILE A 280 -31.95 -3.48 -25.77
N SER A 281 -33.23 -3.75 -26.04
CA SER A 281 -33.69 -4.85 -26.91
C SER A 281 -34.49 -4.39 -28.12
N PHE A 282 -34.33 -3.13 -28.56
CA PHE A 282 -35.03 -2.62 -29.73
C PHE A 282 -34.38 -3.11 -31.04
N PRO A 283 -35.16 -3.40 -32.10
CA PRO A 283 -34.62 -3.74 -33.41
C PRO A 283 -33.67 -2.66 -33.94
N GLY A 284 -32.47 -3.06 -34.36
CA GLY A 284 -31.40 -2.15 -34.81
C GLY A 284 -30.44 -1.69 -33.72
N PHE A 285 -30.67 -2.07 -32.46
CA PHE A 285 -29.79 -1.79 -31.31
C PHE A 285 -29.29 -3.08 -30.65
N GLU A 286 -29.33 -4.21 -31.36
CA GLU A 286 -29.00 -5.53 -30.78
C GLU A 286 -27.54 -5.62 -30.27
N ASP A 287 -26.64 -4.85 -30.89
CA ASP A 287 -25.21 -4.82 -30.53
C ASP A 287 -24.85 -3.61 -29.64
N TYR A 288 -25.83 -2.81 -29.22
CA TYR A 288 -25.59 -1.59 -28.48
C TYR A 288 -24.99 -1.85 -27.10
N SER A 289 -23.91 -1.14 -26.78
CA SER A 289 -23.18 -1.33 -25.53
C SER A 289 -22.76 -0.02 -24.86
N GLU A 290 -22.94 0.01 -23.54
CA GLU A 290 -22.52 1.11 -22.67
C GLU A 290 -21.83 0.58 -21.42
N SER A 291 -20.94 1.35 -20.83
CA SER A 291 -20.23 0.96 -19.61
C SER A 291 -19.86 2.17 -18.76
N ASN A 292 -19.88 1.99 -17.44
CA ASN A 292 -19.46 3.04 -16.50
C ASN A 292 -17.96 3.31 -16.60
N ILE A 293 -17.60 4.59 -16.54
CA ILE A 293 -16.22 5.04 -16.32
C ILE A 293 -16.26 6.21 -15.34
N TYR A 294 -15.52 6.12 -14.23
CA TYR A 294 -15.57 7.15 -13.22
C TYR A 294 -14.31 7.24 -12.40
N GLY A 295 -14.09 8.41 -11.79
CA GLY A 295 -13.01 8.66 -10.86
C GLY A 295 -13.52 9.34 -9.60
N LEU A 296 -12.98 8.95 -8.45
CA LEU A 296 -13.34 9.48 -7.15
C LEU A 296 -12.10 9.97 -6.41
N ILE A 297 -12.18 11.16 -5.83
CA ILE A 297 -11.33 11.58 -4.73
C ILE A 297 -12.08 11.30 -3.45
N PHE A 298 -11.47 10.57 -2.52
CA PHE A 298 -12.10 10.17 -1.28
C PHE A 298 -11.28 10.56 -0.07
N VAL A 299 -12.00 10.74 1.04
CA VAL A 299 -11.46 10.94 2.39
C VAL A 299 -12.21 10.06 3.36
N GLY A 300 -11.50 9.45 4.30
CA GLY A 300 -12.06 8.49 5.23
C GLY A 300 -11.24 8.35 6.50
N VAL A 301 -11.76 7.56 7.44
CA VAL A 301 -11.08 7.29 8.71
C VAL A 301 -10.99 5.78 8.91
N ASP A 302 -9.76 5.29 9.10
CA ASP A 302 -9.47 3.89 9.44
C ASP A 302 -9.29 3.72 10.95
N ILE A 303 -10.06 2.82 11.53
CA ILE A 303 -10.11 2.51 12.96
C ILE A 303 -9.63 1.07 13.19
N PRO A 304 -8.63 0.83 14.05
CA PRO A 304 -8.11 -0.51 14.27
C PRO A 304 -9.07 -1.38 15.09
N THR A 305 -9.17 -2.66 14.72
CA THR A 305 -10.08 -3.62 15.38
C THR A 305 -9.65 -4.00 16.79
N LYS A 306 -8.34 -3.89 17.11
CA LYS A 306 -7.82 -4.12 18.45
C LYS A 306 -7.75 -2.81 19.23
N SER A 307 -8.74 -2.61 20.10
CA SER A 307 -8.57 -1.75 21.27
C SER A 307 -7.63 -2.47 22.24
N SER A 308 -6.35 -2.07 22.30
CA SER A 308 -5.56 -2.46 23.46
C SER A 308 -5.99 -1.56 24.62
N LYS A 309 -6.50 -2.21 25.67
CA LYS A 309 -6.40 -1.73 27.04
C LYS A 309 -4.97 -1.28 27.35
#